data_AF-A0A2V6JME0-F1
#
_entry.id   AF-A0A2V6JME0-F1
#
_cell.length_a   1.000
_cell.length_b   1.000
_cell.length_c   1.000
_cell.angle_alpha   90.00
_cell.angle_beta   90.00
_cell.angle_gamma   90.00
#
_symmetry.space_group_name_H-M   'P 1'
#
loop_
_entity.id
_entity.type
_entity.pdbx_description
1 polymer ?
#
loop_
_entity_poly.entity_id
_entity_poly.type
_entity_poly.pdbx_seq_one_letter_code
_entity_poly.pdbx_strand_id
1 'polypeptide(L)'
;ENLYAQVRKIRESKTGYERLGEIWETQQAEHPEDWLLSMEIFEILDTTDQQPDLKAKIEKFLNEKKAQTKDLSTLITWGFRLVEYHKKPEYQATLHASPK
;
A
#
# COMPACT_ATOMS: atom_id res chain seq x y z
N GLU A 1 -1.34 -16.02 -10.40
CA GLU A 1 -1.67 -14.65 -10.89
C GLU A 1 -0.65 -13.66 -10.34
N ASN A 2 -0.39 -12.56 -11.02
CA ASN A 2 0.55 -11.54 -10.53
C ASN A 2 -0.10 -10.74 -9.38
N LEU A 3 0.46 -10.80 -8.16
CA LEU A 3 -0.10 -10.14 -6.97
C LEU A 3 -0.26 -8.62 -7.16
N TYR A 4 0.67 -7.95 -7.84
CA TYR A 4 0.54 -6.51 -8.18
C TYR A 4 -0.67 -6.24 -9.07
N ALA A 5 -0.95 -7.11 -10.04
CA ALA A 5 -2.12 -6.95 -10.91
C ALA A 5 -3.43 -7.06 -10.10
N GLN A 6 -3.47 -7.92 -9.09
CA GLN A 6 -4.63 -8.06 -8.21
C GLN A 6 -4.83 -6.80 -7.34
N VAL A 7 -3.78 -6.29 -6.70
CA VAL A 7 -3.84 -5.06 -5.90
C VAL A 7 -4.24 -3.85 -6.75
N ARG A 8 -3.67 -3.73 -7.96
CA ARG A 8 -4.05 -2.68 -8.91
C ARG A 8 -5.53 -2.76 -9.28
N LYS A 9 -6.04 -3.96 -9.57
CA LYS A 9 -7.47 -4.18 -9.86
C LYS A 9 -8.35 -3.77 -8.69
N ILE A 10 -7.97 -4.08 -7.45
CA ILE A 10 -8.71 -3.66 -6.25
C ILE A 10 -8.75 -2.14 -6.14
N ARG A 11 -7.60 -1.47 -6.31
CA ARG A 11 -7.51 0.01 -6.29
C ARG A 11 -8.40 0.66 -7.35
N GLU A 12 -8.32 0.20 -8.59
CA GLU A 12 -9.04 0.79 -9.72
C GLU A 12 -10.54 0.53 -9.66
N SER A 13 -10.94 -0.69 -9.29
CA SER A 13 -12.35 -1.06 -9.16
C SER A 13 -13.00 -0.55 -7.89
N LYS A 14 -12.20 -0.20 -6.87
CA LYS A 14 -12.65 0.16 -5.52
C LYS A 14 -13.52 -0.92 -4.85
N THR A 15 -13.26 -2.18 -5.18
CA THR A 15 -13.97 -3.37 -4.67
C THR A 15 -12.99 -4.50 -4.36
N GLY A 16 -13.41 -5.49 -3.58
CA GLY A 16 -12.58 -6.66 -3.29
C GLY A 16 -11.53 -6.45 -2.18
N TYR A 17 -11.74 -5.46 -1.29
CA TYR A 17 -10.80 -5.13 -0.24
C TYR A 17 -10.53 -6.30 0.70
N GLU A 18 -11.53 -7.16 0.94
CA GLU A 18 -11.43 -8.37 1.77
C GLU A 18 -10.30 -9.32 1.33
N ARG A 19 -9.87 -9.25 0.07
CA ARG A 19 -8.77 -10.06 -0.47
C ARG A 19 -7.38 -9.54 -0.14
N LEU A 20 -7.25 -8.30 0.33
CA LEU A 20 -5.95 -7.68 0.62
C LEU A 20 -5.17 -8.44 1.70
N GLY A 21 -5.85 -9.05 2.66
CA GLY A 21 -5.23 -9.89 3.68
C GLY A 21 -4.57 -11.13 3.08
N GLU A 22 -5.30 -11.91 2.29
CA GLU A 22 -4.80 -13.09 1.59
C GLU A 22 -3.63 -12.76 0.66
N ILE A 23 -3.75 -11.66 -0.09
CA ILE A 23 -2.69 -11.19 -0.99
C ILE A 23 -1.42 -10.86 -0.20
N TRP A 24 -1.56 -10.16 0.93
CA TRP A 24 -0.42 -9.82 1.77
C TRP A 24 0.22 -11.06 2.39
N GLU A 25 -0.57 -12.01 2.91
CA GLU A 25 -0.06 -13.26 3.45
C GLU A 25 0.70 -14.08 2.39
N THR A 26 0.16 -14.16 1.17
CA THR A 26 0.84 -14.82 0.04
C THR A 26 2.13 -14.11 -0.32
N GLN A 27 2.14 -12.77 -0.39
CA GLN A 27 3.34 -11.98 -0.62
C GLN A 27 4.40 -12.23 0.46
N GLN A 28 4.01 -12.30 1.73
CA GLN A 28 4.96 -12.55 2.82
C GLN A 28 5.55 -13.96 2.77
N ALA A 29 4.76 -14.96 2.35
CA ALA A 29 5.22 -16.34 2.23
C ALA A 29 6.17 -16.54 1.04
N GLU A 30 5.86 -15.94 -0.12
CA GLU A 30 6.59 -16.17 -1.37
C GLU A 30 7.69 -15.14 -1.62
N HIS A 31 7.49 -13.90 -1.17
CA HIS A 31 8.32 -12.73 -1.45
C HIS A 31 8.49 -11.83 -0.22
N PRO A 32 9.07 -12.31 0.89
CA PRO A 32 9.17 -11.56 2.15
C PRO A 32 10.02 -10.28 2.07
N GLU A 33 10.79 -10.09 0.99
CA GLU A 33 11.58 -8.89 0.73
C GLU A 33 10.82 -7.83 -0.09
N ASP A 34 9.66 -8.16 -0.64
CA ASP A 34 8.84 -7.24 -1.41
C ASP A 34 8.07 -6.25 -0.52
N TRP A 35 8.77 -5.23 -0.07
CA TRP A 35 8.19 -4.13 0.71
C TRP A 35 7.28 -3.23 -0.13
N LEU A 36 7.47 -3.19 -1.46
CA LEU A 36 6.75 -2.25 -2.33
C LEU A 36 5.29 -2.66 -2.50
N LEU A 37 5.01 -3.96 -2.68
CA LEU A 37 3.63 -4.45 -2.73
C LEU A 37 2.91 -4.22 -1.39
N SER A 38 3.60 -4.42 -0.27
CA SER A 38 3.10 -4.07 1.06
C SER A 38 2.75 -2.57 1.17
N MET A 39 3.55 -1.67 0.60
CA MET A 39 3.26 -0.23 0.58
C MET A 39 1.99 0.10 -0.24
N GLU A 40 1.80 -0.54 -1.40
CA GLU A 40 0.59 -0.36 -2.22
C GLU A 40 -0.68 -0.80 -1.47
N ILE A 41 -0.61 -1.92 -0.74
CA ILE A 41 -1.72 -2.39 0.10
C ILE A 41 -1.96 -1.42 1.26
N PHE A 42 -0.91 -0.94 1.92
CA PHE A 42 -1.02 0.06 2.99
C PHE A 42 -1.75 1.31 2.52
N GLU A 43 -1.42 1.84 1.34
CA GLU A 43 -2.07 3.03 0.78
C GLU A 43 -3.57 2.83 0.58
N ILE A 44 -3.98 1.67 0.04
CA ILE A 44 -5.40 1.35 -0.16
C ILE A 44 -6.11 1.30 1.20
N LEU A 45 -5.52 0.65 2.20
CA LEU A 45 -6.11 0.54 3.54
C LEU A 45 -6.16 1.89 4.26
N ASP A 46 -5.14 2.72 4.13
CA ASP A 46 -5.11 4.07 4.70
C ASP A 46 -6.18 4.98 4.08
N THR A 47 -6.45 4.81 2.78
CA THR A 47 -7.45 5.60 2.06
C THR A 47 -8.89 5.14 2.33
N THR A 48 -9.10 3.84 2.57
CA THR A 48 -10.44 3.23 2.61
C THR A 48 -10.94 2.89 4.01
N ASP A 49 -10.03 2.83 4.99
CA ASP A 49 -10.30 2.51 6.41
C ASP A 49 -11.03 1.16 6.65
N GLN A 50 -10.93 0.22 5.70
CA GLN A 50 -11.70 -1.05 5.73
C GLN A 50 -11.14 -2.10 6.69
N GLN A 51 -9.82 -2.18 6.84
CA GLN A 51 -9.14 -3.23 7.62
C GLN A 51 -8.02 -2.63 8.49
N PRO A 52 -8.36 -1.94 9.59
CA PRO A 52 -7.37 -1.25 10.43
C PRO A 52 -6.32 -2.19 11.04
N ASP A 53 -6.71 -3.41 11.41
CA ASP A 53 -5.77 -4.40 11.96
C ASP A 53 -4.73 -4.87 10.93
N LEU A 54 -5.15 -5.07 9.68
CA LEU A 54 -4.22 -5.42 8.59
C LEU A 54 -3.30 -4.24 8.30
N LYS A 55 -3.83 -3.01 8.24
CA LYS A 55 -3.04 -1.79 8.06
C LYS A 55 -1.93 -1.70 9.11
N ALA A 56 -2.26 -1.90 10.39
CA ALA A 56 -1.30 -1.85 11.50
C ALA A 56 -0.20 -2.93 11.36
N LYS A 57 -0.56 -4.15 10.92
CA LYS A 57 0.42 -5.22 10.66
C LYS A 57 1.39 -4.86 9.54
N ILE A 58 0.86 -4.32 8.44
CA ILE A 58 1.67 -3.89 7.29
C ILE A 58 2.56 -2.71 7.65
N GLU A 59 2.04 -1.73 8.40
CA GLU A 59 2.81 -0.60 8.90
C GLU A 59 3.98 -1.05 9.77
N LYS A 60 3.75 -2.00 10.68
CA LYS A 60 4.80 -2.59 11.51
C LYS A 60 5.87 -3.26 10.63
N PHE A 61 5.47 -4.09 9.66
CA PHE A 61 6.39 -4.75 8.73
C PHE A 61 7.25 -3.75 7.94
N LEU A 62 6.63 -2.69 7.41
CA LEU A 62 7.34 -1.64 6.66
C LEU A 62 8.35 -0.91 7.55
N ASN A 63 7.99 -0.61 8.80
CA ASN A 63 8.91 0.00 9.76
C ASN A 63 10.08 -0.93 10.11
N GLU A 64 9.84 -2.24 10.25
CA GLU A 64 10.89 -3.24 10.44
C GLU A 64 11.82 -3.31 9.23
N LYS A 65 11.29 -3.34 7.99
CA LYS A 65 12.10 -3.30 6.75
C LYS A 65 12.92 -2.04 6.62
N LYS A 66 12.34 -0.88 6.96
CA LYS A 66 13.03 0.42 6.99
C LYS A 66 14.24 0.41 7.92
N ALA A 67 14.22 -0.36 9.01
CA ALA A 67 15.34 -0.44 9.94
C ALA A 67 16.53 -1.27 9.43
N GLN A 68 16.37 -2.04 8.34
CA GLN A 68 17.39 -2.97 7.87
C GLN A 68 18.53 -2.29 7.10
N THR A 69 18.22 -1.34 6.22
CA THR A 69 19.22 -0.63 5.42
C THR A 69 18.88 0.85 5.26
N LYS A 70 19.90 1.68 5.00
CA LYS A 70 19.71 3.12 4.75
C LYS A 70 18.84 3.39 3.51
N ASP A 71 18.98 2.55 2.49
CA ASP A 71 18.23 2.68 1.24
C ASP A 71 16.76 2.36 1.45
N LEU A 72 16.45 1.24 2.12
CA LEU A 72 15.07 0.90 2.49
C LEU A 72 14.46 1.97 3.40
N SER A 73 15.24 2.50 4.35
CA SER A 73 14.78 3.60 5.20
C SER A 73 14.34 4.81 4.40
N THR A 74 15.13 5.19 3.39
CA THR A 74 14.82 6.33 2.52
C THR A 74 13.56 6.06 1.69
N LEU A 75 13.53 4.92 0.99
CA LEU A 75 12.44 4.57 0.07
C LEU A 75 11.11 4.38 0.79
N ILE A 76 11.09 3.65 1.90
CA ILE A 76 9.85 3.40 2.67
C ILE A 76 9.36 4.70 3.33
N THR A 77 10.27 5.55 3.83
CA THR A 77 9.88 6.87 4.35
C THR A 77 9.24 7.75 3.27
N TRP A 78 9.77 7.72 2.04
CA TRP A 78 9.16 8.42 0.92
C TRP A 78 7.80 7.83 0.53
N GLY A 79 7.65 6.51 0.58
CA GLY A 79 6.37 5.84 0.39
C GLY A 79 5.31 6.35 1.38
N PHE A 80 5.59 6.35 2.69
CA PHE A 80 4.66 6.90 3.68
C PHE A 80 4.33 8.38 3.41
N ARG A 81 5.32 9.20 3.05
CA ARG A 81 5.08 10.60 2.70
C ARG A 81 4.20 10.76 1.46
N LEU A 82 4.33 9.85 0.49
CA LEU A 82 3.52 9.84 -0.71
C LEU A 82 2.06 9.51 -0.38
N VAL A 83 1.82 8.52 0.48
CA VAL A 83 0.48 8.20 0.99
C VAL A 83 -0.15 9.40 1.70
N GLU A 84 0.59 10.08 2.58
CA GLU A 84 0.12 11.32 3.21
C GLU A 84 -0.16 12.44 2.19
N TYR A 85 0.68 12.56 1.16
CA TYR A 85 0.47 13.53 0.10
C TYR A 85 -0.79 13.24 -0.72
N HIS A 86 -1.09 11.97 -1.00
CA HIS A 86 -2.29 11.57 -1.73
C HIS A 86 -3.57 11.94 -0.98
N LYS A 87 -3.56 12.03 0.34
CA LYS A 87 -4.72 12.47 1.14
C LYS A 87 -5.01 13.96 1.02
N LYS A 88 -4.09 14.78 0.50
CA LYS A 88 -4.30 16.22 0.42
C LYS A 88 -5.44 16.56 -0.54
N PRO A 89 -6.34 17.51 -0.18
CA PRO A 89 -7.46 17.91 -1.03
C PRO A 89 -7.03 18.37 -2.42
N GLU A 90 -5.88 19.07 -2.51
CA GLU A 90 -5.36 19.55 -3.79
C GLU A 90 -5.02 18.39 -4.75
N TYR A 91 -4.49 17.29 -4.23
CA TYR A 91 -4.13 16.11 -5.04
C TYR A 91 -5.37 15.31 -5.45
N GLN A 92 -6.34 15.14 -4.54
CA GLN A 92 -7.59 14.48 -4.89
C GLN A 92 -8.37 15.26 -5.96
N ALA A 93 -8.35 16.59 -5.89
CA ALA A 93 -8.96 17.45 -6.90
C ALA A 93 -8.34 17.28 -8.29
N THR A 94 -7.03 17.08 -8.41
CA THR A 94 -6.37 16.86 -9.72
C THR A 94 -6.67 15.48 -10.30
N LEU A 95 -6.80 14.44 -9.46
CA LEU A 95 -7.26 13.12 -9.91
C LEU A 95 -8.68 13.16 -10.47
N HIS A 96 -9.58 13.91 -9.83
CA HIS A 96 -10.97 14.07 -10.29
C HIS A 96 -11.10 14.95 -11.55
N ALA A 97 -10.18 15.89 -11.75
CA ALA A 97 -10.19 16.80 -12.90
C ALA A 97 -9.46 16.24 -14.14
N SER A 98 -8.74 15.13 -14.02
CA SER A 98 -8.02 14.51 -15.13
C SER A 98 -8.99 13.71 -16.02
N PRO A 99 -9.06 13.98 -17.35
CA PRO A 99 -9.85 13.15 -18.26
C PRO A 99 -9.33 11.71 -18.27
N LYS A 100 -10.25 10.73 -18.31
CA LYS A 100 -9.94 9.31 -18.50
C LYS A 100 -9.40 9.02 -19.89
#